data_AF-A0A7W8RVV3-F1
#
_entry.id   AF-A0A7W8RVV3-F1
#
_cell.length_a   1.000
_cell.length_b   1.000
_cell.length_c   1.000
_cell.angle_alpha   90.00
_cell.angle_beta   90.00
_cell.angle_gamma   90.00
#
_symmetry.space_group_name_H-M   'P 1'
#
loop_
_entity.id
_entity.type
_entity.pdbx_description
1 polymer ?
#
loop_
_entity_poly.entity_id
_entity_poly.type
_entity_poly.pdbx_seq_one_letter_code
_entity_poly.pdbx_strand_id
1 'polypeptide(L)'
;MANPVVRNGVLELLGEGDATVTELANRLGALTNTVSKAAARLREDGDVHIAAFVRQAAVYRHGPGVEVARPTVPIAPAGEQYDAVNTRGANVRGVELPVYFEIDGGLLPGVRHFACDRLRATMSVSSCGTRWERADSTDVDADRFHTCRRCSIGAAHAGRLDHNPSQLKGMTICGRCHTGVPRLIGKHLCISCYNRARELRIGKNSKGTAPRKLARLDQRAITYRAGGVVKTRTIAETVDTDELIVAVLRDEECAPQFAYRAPAALDWLLDEEVYDRSIGDAIEVTDVVASVPATLGVELADPVATVDVDPLQALLDAVEQLERDAPSPTVSSRRAEKRLRRQAPHHVRVSNVTVQLMGNVGALPPAPPVVVPAPAAPSYSPVLMSGGVAFG
;
A
#
# COMPACT_ATOMS: atom_id res chain seq x y z
N MET A 1 -20.25 16.16 0.52
CA MET A 1 -21.71 16.37 0.62
C MET A 1 -22.37 15.64 -0.54
N ALA A 2 -23.52 14.98 -0.36
CA ALA A 2 -24.25 14.38 -1.47
C ALA A 2 -24.75 15.50 -2.39
N ASN A 3 -24.73 15.26 -3.71
CA ASN A 3 -25.22 16.22 -4.68
C ASN A 3 -26.72 16.49 -4.39
N PRO A 4 -27.15 17.73 -4.14
CA PRO A 4 -28.53 18.05 -3.78
C PRO A 4 -29.53 17.62 -4.86
N VAL A 5 -29.12 17.62 -6.14
CA VAL A 5 -29.95 17.16 -7.26
C VAL A 5 -30.28 15.67 -7.13
N VAL A 6 -29.28 14.85 -6.79
CA VAL A 6 -29.47 13.40 -6.61
C VAL A 6 -30.30 13.12 -5.36
N ARG A 7 -30.09 13.89 -4.28
CA ARG A 7 -30.87 13.76 -3.04
C ARG A 7 -32.36 14.00 -3.28
N ASN A 8 -32.71 15.11 -3.93
CA ASN A 8 -34.11 15.45 -4.22
C ASN A 8 -34.74 14.45 -5.19
N GLY A 9 -34.01 14.01 -6.21
CA GLY A 9 -34.50 12.98 -7.14
C GLY A 9 -34.77 11.64 -6.47
N VAL A 10 -33.99 11.24 -5.45
CA VAL A 10 -34.29 10.03 -4.66
C VAL A 10 -35.60 10.18 -3.88
N LEU A 11 -35.85 11.33 -3.25
CA LEU A 11 -37.09 11.58 -2.51
C LEU A 11 -38.32 11.56 -3.41
N GLU A 12 -38.24 12.20 -4.58
CA GLU A 12 -39.33 12.22 -5.57
C GLU A 12 -39.70 10.80 -6.03
N LEU A 13 -38.70 10.00 -6.41
CA LEU A 13 -38.91 8.61 -6.84
C LEU A 13 -39.45 7.71 -5.73
N LEU A 14 -39.01 7.91 -4.48
CA LEU A 14 -39.53 7.16 -3.33
C LEU A 14 -40.92 7.61 -2.89
N GLY A 15 -41.37 8.81 -3.31
CA GLY A 15 -42.74 9.27 -3.15
C GLY A 15 -43.73 8.50 -4.03
N GLU A 16 -43.26 7.92 -5.14
CA GLU A 16 -44.08 7.10 -6.04
C GLU A 16 -44.19 5.63 -5.60
N GLY A 17 -43.21 5.16 -4.81
CA GLY A 17 -43.21 3.78 -4.30
C GLY A 17 -41.86 3.33 -3.75
N ASP A 18 -41.83 2.07 -3.32
CA ASP A 18 -40.63 1.43 -2.78
C ASP A 18 -39.63 1.09 -3.88
N ALA A 19 -38.35 1.40 -3.67
CA ALA A 19 -37.32 1.14 -4.67
C ALA A 19 -35.99 0.70 -4.06
N THR A 20 -35.21 -0.06 -4.84
CA THR A 20 -33.82 -0.40 -4.49
C THR A 20 -32.85 0.68 -4.99
N VAL A 21 -31.65 0.75 -4.41
CA VAL A 21 -30.60 1.71 -4.86
C VAL A 21 -30.27 1.56 -6.34
N THR A 22 -30.26 0.34 -6.87
CA THR A 22 -29.99 0.06 -8.29
C THR A 22 -31.08 0.61 -9.19
N GLU A 23 -32.34 0.45 -8.79
CA GLU A 23 -33.49 0.98 -9.52
C GLU A 23 -33.50 2.51 -9.52
N LEU A 24 -33.29 3.12 -8.35
CA LEU A 24 -33.14 4.57 -8.21
C LEU A 24 -31.99 5.11 -9.08
N ALA A 25 -30.85 4.42 -9.11
CA ALA A 25 -29.71 4.78 -9.95
C ALA A 25 -30.04 4.75 -11.44
N ASN A 26 -30.77 3.72 -11.89
CA ASN A 26 -31.19 3.59 -13.28
C ASN A 26 -32.20 4.68 -13.68
N ARG A 27 -33.19 4.96 -12.82
CA ARG A 27 -34.21 6.00 -13.07
C ARG A 27 -33.62 7.41 -13.07
N LEU A 28 -32.63 7.69 -12.22
CA LEU A 28 -31.95 8.98 -12.15
C LEU A 28 -30.81 9.16 -13.17
N GLY A 29 -30.42 8.10 -13.89
CA GLY A 29 -29.23 8.15 -14.75
C GLY A 29 -27.93 8.45 -13.97
N ALA A 30 -27.84 7.99 -12.71
CA ALA A 30 -26.75 8.30 -11.80
C ALA A 30 -25.95 7.05 -11.40
N LEU A 31 -24.70 7.24 -10.96
CA LEU A 31 -23.89 6.14 -10.44
C LEU A 31 -24.48 5.57 -9.15
N THR A 32 -24.55 4.24 -9.03
CA THR A 32 -25.10 3.51 -7.87
C THR A 32 -24.46 3.94 -6.54
N ASN A 33 -23.15 4.23 -6.53
CA ASN A 33 -22.45 4.70 -5.32
C ASN A 33 -22.95 6.09 -4.86
N THR A 34 -23.26 6.97 -5.81
CA THR A 34 -23.77 8.31 -5.51
C THR A 34 -25.19 8.24 -4.92
N VAL A 35 -26.04 7.40 -5.50
CA VAL A 35 -27.41 7.16 -5.00
C VAL A 35 -27.41 6.46 -3.65
N SER A 36 -26.53 5.46 -3.46
CA SER A 36 -26.34 4.77 -2.17
C SER A 36 -26.00 5.75 -1.04
N LYS A 37 -25.05 6.66 -1.29
CA LYS A 37 -24.67 7.70 -0.33
C LYS A 37 -25.79 8.72 -0.06
N ALA A 38 -26.60 9.04 -1.06
CA ALA A 38 -27.75 9.93 -0.90
C ALA A 38 -28.85 9.27 -0.05
N ALA A 39 -29.18 8.01 -0.34
CA ALA A 39 -30.15 7.22 0.43
C ALA A 39 -29.71 7.01 1.88
N ALA A 40 -28.42 6.76 2.13
CA ALA A 40 -27.89 6.63 3.50
C ALA A 40 -28.01 7.93 4.31
N ARG A 41 -27.79 9.09 3.68
CA ARG A 41 -27.97 10.40 4.34
C ARG A 41 -29.43 10.72 4.61
N LEU A 42 -30.31 10.49 3.62
CA LEU A 42 -31.75 10.66 3.81
C LEU A 42 -32.28 9.77 4.94
N ARG A 43 -31.66 8.60 5.13
CA ARG A 43 -31.97 7.69 6.23
C ARG A 43 -31.49 8.24 7.58
N GLU A 44 -30.28 8.79 7.64
CA GLU A 44 -29.77 9.51 8.83
C GLU A 44 -30.65 10.73 9.19
N ASP A 45 -31.16 11.43 8.18
CA ASP A 45 -32.06 12.58 8.32
C ASP A 45 -33.49 12.16 8.76
N GLY A 46 -33.83 10.87 8.67
CA GLY A 46 -35.17 10.33 8.98
C GLY A 46 -36.21 10.49 7.86
N ASP A 47 -35.79 10.95 6.69
CA ASP A 47 -36.65 11.15 5.51
C ASP A 47 -37.01 9.84 4.80
N VAL A 48 -36.16 8.81 4.94
CA VAL A 48 -36.39 7.47 4.35
C VAL A 48 -36.03 6.37 5.36
N HIS A 49 -36.68 5.22 5.26
CA HIS A 49 -36.35 4.03 6.06
C HIS A 49 -36.26 2.78 5.17
N ILE A 50 -35.66 1.71 5.70
CA ILE A 50 -35.58 0.42 5.00
C ILE A 50 -36.85 -0.37 5.28
N ALA A 51 -37.67 -0.57 4.26
CA ALA A 51 -38.97 -1.25 4.37
C ALA A 51 -38.87 -2.77 4.15
N ALA A 52 -37.89 -3.25 3.38
CA ALA A 52 -37.69 -4.68 3.10
C ALA A 52 -36.28 -4.98 2.55
N PHE A 53 -35.99 -6.27 2.35
CA PHE A 53 -34.82 -6.73 1.62
C PHE A 53 -35.23 -7.69 0.50
N VAL A 54 -34.76 -7.45 -0.73
CA VAL A 54 -34.95 -8.35 -1.89
C VAL A 54 -33.59 -8.88 -2.32
N ARG A 55 -33.37 -10.21 -2.18
CA ARG A 55 -32.08 -10.85 -2.51
C ARG A 55 -30.86 -10.12 -1.91
N GLN A 56 -30.99 -9.72 -0.64
CA GLN A 56 -30.02 -8.92 0.14
C GLN A 56 -29.92 -7.42 -0.20
N ALA A 57 -30.61 -6.91 -1.22
CA ALA A 57 -30.68 -5.48 -1.51
C ALA A 57 -31.74 -4.80 -0.63
N ALA A 58 -31.36 -3.71 0.05
CA ALA A 58 -32.29 -2.91 0.84
C ALA A 58 -33.29 -2.18 -0.09
N VAL A 59 -34.56 -2.24 0.29
CA VAL A 59 -35.66 -1.52 -0.33
C VAL A 59 -35.99 -0.32 0.55
N TYR A 60 -35.92 0.87 -0.02
CA TYR A 60 -36.15 2.14 0.68
C TYR A 60 -37.58 2.61 0.45
N ARG A 61 -38.15 3.25 1.47
CA ARG A 61 -39.47 3.90 1.43
C ARG A 61 -39.38 5.31 1.99
N HIS A 62 -40.10 6.24 1.38
CA HIS A 62 -40.19 7.63 1.85
C HIS A 62 -41.05 7.77 3.12
N GLY A 63 -40.64 8.65 4.03
CA GLY A 63 -41.34 8.98 5.26
C GLY A 63 -40.82 8.25 6.50
N PRO A 64 -41.34 8.64 7.69
CA PRO A 64 -40.95 8.02 8.95
C PRO A 64 -41.44 6.57 8.98
N GLY A 65 -40.59 5.66 9.42
CA GLY A 65 -40.94 4.25 9.57
C GLY A 65 -39.92 3.46 10.37
N VAL A 66 -40.27 2.22 10.70
CA VAL A 66 -39.40 1.31 11.46
C VAL A 66 -38.43 0.64 10.50
N GLU A 67 -37.13 0.71 10.78
CA GLU A 67 -36.13 -0.02 10.00
C GLU A 67 -36.34 -1.53 10.14
N VAL A 68 -36.59 -2.19 9.01
CA VAL A 68 -36.57 -3.65 8.96
C VAL A 68 -35.13 -4.12 9.11
N ALA A 69 -34.88 -4.98 10.09
CA ALA A 69 -33.57 -5.56 10.30
C ALA A 69 -33.15 -6.40 9.08
N ARG A 70 -31.88 -6.31 8.69
CA ARG A 70 -31.33 -7.15 7.63
C ARG A 70 -31.50 -8.62 8.03
N PRO A 71 -32.05 -9.49 7.17
CA PRO A 71 -32.13 -10.91 7.47
C PRO A 71 -30.72 -11.40 7.76
N THR A 72 -30.48 -11.85 8.99
CA THR A 72 -29.26 -12.59 9.33
C THR A 72 -29.33 -13.88 8.53
N VAL A 73 -28.47 -14.01 7.52
CA VAL A 73 -28.23 -15.30 6.87
C VAL A 73 -27.83 -16.24 8.01
N PRO A 74 -28.54 -17.37 8.22
CA PRO A 74 -28.20 -18.28 9.30
C PRO A 74 -26.74 -18.68 9.10
N ILE A 75 -25.89 -18.21 10.01
CA ILE A 75 -24.54 -18.70 10.15
C ILE A 75 -24.72 -20.17 10.52
N ALA A 76 -24.20 -21.08 9.69
CA ALA A 76 -24.32 -22.51 9.94
C ALA A 76 -23.93 -22.80 11.40
N PRO A 77 -24.69 -23.64 12.12
CA PRO A 77 -24.47 -23.87 13.54
C PRO A 77 -23.03 -24.34 13.76
N ALA A 78 -22.38 -23.78 14.78
CA ALA A 78 -20.98 -24.04 15.15
C ALA A 78 -20.68 -25.50 15.57
N GLY A 79 -21.61 -26.43 15.35
CA GLY A 79 -21.56 -27.83 15.79
C GLY A 79 -21.07 -28.84 14.76
N GLU A 80 -20.95 -28.48 13.47
CA GLU A 80 -20.23 -29.33 12.50
C GLU A 80 -18.74 -28.97 12.56
N GLN A 81 -18.07 -29.51 13.59
CA GLN A 81 -16.61 -29.56 13.65
C GLN A 81 -16.09 -30.50 12.56
N TYR A 82 -15.99 -30.00 11.34
CA TYR A 82 -15.13 -30.57 10.32
C TYR A 82 -13.66 -30.39 10.77
N ASP A 83 -13.04 -31.50 11.18
CA ASP A 83 -11.61 -31.72 11.48
C ASP A 83 -10.75 -30.45 11.64
N ALA A 84 -10.89 -29.80 12.81
CA ALA A 84 -10.11 -28.63 13.24
C ALA A 84 -8.59 -28.88 13.40
N VAL A 85 -8.10 -30.06 13.04
CA VAL A 85 -6.68 -30.43 13.18
C VAL A 85 -5.82 -29.82 12.09
N ASN A 86 -6.37 -29.51 10.90
CA ASN A 86 -5.60 -28.92 9.78
C ASN A 86 -5.76 -27.40 9.63
N THR A 87 -6.70 -26.76 10.32
CA THR A 87 -6.86 -25.29 10.31
C THR A 87 -5.87 -24.56 11.21
N ARG A 88 -5.27 -25.24 12.20
CA ARG A 88 -4.34 -24.59 13.16
C ARG A 88 -3.01 -24.13 12.54
N GLY A 89 -2.60 -24.67 11.40
CA GLY A 89 -1.40 -24.22 10.67
C GLY A 89 -1.65 -23.17 9.57
N ALA A 90 -2.90 -22.99 9.14
CA ALA A 90 -3.23 -22.17 7.97
C ALA A 90 -3.56 -20.69 8.31
N ASN A 91 -3.80 -20.38 9.59
CA ASN A 91 -3.99 -19.00 10.05
C ASN A 91 -2.70 -18.14 10.02
N VAL A 92 -1.55 -18.72 9.67
CA VAL A 92 -0.25 -18.06 9.72
C VAL A 92 -0.12 -16.86 8.75
N ARG A 93 -1.05 -16.66 7.81
CA ARG A 93 -1.05 -15.49 6.89
C ARG A 93 -2.43 -14.90 6.57
N GLY A 94 -3.43 -15.12 7.42
CA GLY A 94 -4.77 -14.54 7.22
C GLY A 94 -5.48 -15.00 5.94
N VAL A 95 -5.17 -16.21 5.44
CA VAL A 95 -5.88 -16.80 4.31
C VAL A 95 -7.08 -17.56 4.87
N GLU A 96 -8.28 -17.03 4.67
CA GLU A 96 -9.50 -17.79 4.92
C GLU A 96 -9.51 -19.00 3.99
N LEU A 97 -9.43 -20.20 4.58
CA LEU A 97 -9.50 -21.44 3.81
C LEU A 97 -10.93 -21.62 3.30
N PRO A 98 -11.10 -22.02 2.02
CA PRO A 98 -12.43 -22.25 1.46
C PRO A 98 -13.12 -23.42 2.16
N VAL A 99 -14.45 -23.40 2.17
CA VAL A 99 -15.26 -24.52 2.68
C VAL A 99 -15.08 -25.72 1.75
N TYR A 100 -14.67 -26.85 2.33
CA TYR A 100 -14.51 -28.12 1.63
C TYR A 100 -15.79 -28.95 1.75
N PHE A 101 -16.13 -29.68 0.70
CA PHE A 101 -17.25 -30.60 0.67
C PHE A 101 -16.91 -31.84 -0.16
N GLU A 102 -17.60 -32.94 0.08
CA GLU A 102 -17.57 -34.13 -0.76
C GLU A 102 -18.82 -34.12 -1.66
N ILE A 103 -18.72 -34.66 -2.87
CA ILE A 103 -19.87 -34.72 -3.78
C ILE A 103 -20.71 -35.93 -3.40
N ASP A 104 -21.91 -35.68 -2.90
CA ASP A 104 -22.87 -36.72 -2.52
C ASP A 104 -23.26 -37.59 -3.72
N GLY A 105 -23.48 -38.88 -3.48
CA GLY A 105 -23.91 -39.86 -4.50
C GLY A 105 -22.84 -40.89 -4.90
N GLY A 106 -21.72 -40.96 -4.18
CA GLY A 106 -20.75 -42.05 -4.32
C GLY A 106 -19.99 -42.08 -5.66
N LEU A 107 -20.09 -41.03 -6.48
CA LEU A 107 -19.38 -40.93 -7.75
C LEU A 107 -17.85 -40.87 -7.55
N LEU A 108 -17.39 -40.24 -6.47
CA LEU A 108 -15.97 -40.11 -6.09
C LEU A 108 -15.79 -40.07 -4.56
N PRO A 109 -15.93 -41.19 -3.84
CA PRO A 109 -15.77 -41.22 -2.39
C PRO A 109 -14.33 -40.84 -1.98
N GLY A 110 -14.20 -39.99 -0.95
CA GLY A 110 -12.92 -39.58 -0.38
C GLY A 110 -12.17 -38.46 -1.11
N VAL A 111 -12.75 -37.89 -2.19
CA VAL A 111 -12.16 -36.72 -2.87
C VAL A 111 -12.78 -35.45 -2.32
N ARG A 112 -11.96 -34.61 -1.67
CA ARG A 112 -12.38 -33.30 -1.18
C ARG A 112 -12.44 -32.28 -2.31
N HIS A 113 -13.57 -31.60 -2.44
CA HIS A 113 -13.82 -30.52 -3.38
C HIS A 113 -13.98 -29.18 -2.66
N PHE A 114 -13.77 -28.08 -3.39
CA PHE A 114 -14.07 -26.73 -2.94
C PHE A 114 -14.46 -25.84 -4.12
N ALA A 115 -15.15 -24.74 -3.83
CA ALA A 115 -15.43 -23.70 -4.82
C ALA A 115 -14.22 -22.75 -4.95
N CYS A 116 -13.57 -22.74 -6.10
CA CYS A 116 -12.44 -21.85 -6.37
C CYS A 116 -12.94 -20.52 -6.95
N ASP A 117 -12.86 -19.44 -6.17
CA ASP A 117 -13.33 -18.10 -6.60
C ASP A 117 -12.59 -17.57 -7.84
N ARG A 118 -11.27 -17.81 -7.91
CA ARG A 118 -10.43 -17.31 -9.03
C ARG A 118 -10.82 -17.91 -10.37
N LEU A 119 -11.19 -19.19 -10.38
CA LEU A 119 -11.57 -19.91 -11.60
C LEU A 119 -13.10 -20.00 -11.76
N ARG A 120 -13.86 -19.58 -10.74
CA ARG A 120 -15.33 -19.72 -10.66
C ARG A 120 -15.78 -21.15 -10.95
N ALA A 121 -15.08 -22.13 -10.39
CA ALA A 121 -15.30 -23.54 -10.64
C ALA A 121 -15.12 -24.37 -9.38
N THR A 122 -15.89 -25.46 -9.26
CA THR A 122 -15.67 -26.50 -8.25
C THR A 122 -14.55 -27.43 -8.69
N MET A 123 -13.56 -27.66 -7.83
CA MET A 123 -12.44 -28.57 -8.15
C MET A 123 -11.94 -29.33 -6.94
N SER A 124 -11.25 -30.45 -7.18
CA SER A 124 -10.59 -31.19 -6.12
C SER A 124 -9.36 -30.46 -5.61
N VAL A 125 -9.03 -30.68 -4.33
CA VAL A 125 -7.81 -30.15 -3.69
C VAL A 125 -6.55 -30.56 -4.48
N SER A 126 -6.45 -31.82 -4.89
CA SER A 126 -5.33 -32.34 -5.69
C SER A 126 -5.18 -31.62 -7.03
N SER A 127 -6.29 -31.40 -7.75
CA SER A 127 -6.28 -30.71 -9.04
C SER A 127 -5.86 -29.24 -8.90
N CYS A 128 -6.23 -28.59 -7.80
CA CYS A 128 -5.80 -27.23 -7.50
C CYS A 128 -4.29 -27.15 -7.27
N GLY A 129 -3.75 -28.05 -6.44
CA GLY A 129 -2.31 -28.16 -6.18
C GLY A 129 -1.50 -28.37 -7.47
N THR A 130 -1.88 -29.35 -8.30
CA THR A 130 -1.20 -29.60 -9.59
C THR A 130 -1.27 -28.40 -10.55
N ARG A 131 -2.40 -27.69 -10.60
CA ARG A 131 -2.52 -26.46 -11.42
C ARG A 131 -1.59 -25.36 -10.92
N TRP A 132 -1.45 -25.23 -9.61
CA TRP A 132 -0.54 -24.27 -9.01
C TRP A 132 0.92 -24.61 -9.29
N GLU A 133 1.33 -25.88 -9.17
CA GLU A 133 2.69 -26.33 -9.49
C GLU A 133 3.05 -26.07 -10.94
N ARG A 134 2.13 -26.37 -11.88
CA ARG A 134 2.30 -26.05 -13.30
C ARG A 134 2.36 -24.55 -13.57
N ALA A 135 1.68 -23.73 -12.75
CA ALA A 135 1.73 -22.28 -12.88
C ALA A 135 3.04 -21.69 -12.32
N ASP A 136 3.68 -22.37 -11.37
CA ASP A 136 4.95 -21.96 -10.76
C ASP A 136 6.18 -22.53 -11.50
N SER A 137 5.98 -23.52 -12.38
CA SER A 137 7.06 -24.09 -13.20
C SER A 137 7.53 -23.13 -14.30
N THR A 138 8.72 -23.41 -14.85
CA THR A 138 9.28 -22.67 -16.00
C THR A 138 8.86 -23.27 -17.35
N ASP A 139 7.85 -24.15 -17.36
CA ASP A 139 7.41 -24.82 -18.58
C ASP A 139 6.71 -23.85 -19.53
N VAL A 140 6.74 -24.18 -20.83
CA VAL A 140 6.08 -23.38 -21.88
C VAL A 140 4.57 -23.25 -21.62
N ASP A 141 3.98 -24.24 -20.96
CA ASP A 141 2.54 -24.28 -20.63
C ASP A 141 2.19 -23.51 -19.34
N ALA A 142 3.17 -22.98 -18.60
CA ALA A 142 2.92 -22.29 -17.32
C ALA A 142 1.98 -21.08 -17.48
N ASP A 143 2.04 -20.39 -18.63
CA ASP A 143 1.19 -19.24 -18.95
C ASP A 143 -0.30 -19.61 -19.03
N ARG A 144 -0.65 -20.85 -19.38
CA ARG A 144 -2.04 -21.34 -19.37
C ARG A 144 -2.63 -21.31 -17.96
N PHE A 145 -1.79 -21.44 -16.94
CA PHE A 145 -2.18 -21.49 -15.53
C PHE A 145 -1.88 -20.17 -14.78
N HIS A 146 -1.65 -19.06 -15.49
CA HIS A 146 -1.29 -17.77 -14.87
C HIS A 146 -2.25 -17.29 -13.77
N THR A 147 -3.54 -17.63 -13.84
CA THR A 147 -4.54 -17.32 -12.78
C THR A 147 -4.23 -18.01 -11.45
N CYS A 148 -3.66 -19.22 -11.53
CA CYS A 148 -3.25 -20.02 -10.37
C CYS A 148 -1.86 -19.59 -9.85
N ARG A 149 -1.07 -18.88 -10.67
CA ARG A 149 0.25 -18.38 -10.27
C ARG A 149 0.11 -17.47 -9.04
N ARG A 150 0.91 -17.75 -8.00
CA ARG A 150 0.89 -17.03 -6.70
C ARG A 150 -0.39 -17.22 -5.87
N CYS A 151 -1.26 -18.17 -6.22
CA CYS A 151 -2.44 -18.46 -5.39
C CYS A 151 -2.01 -19.11 -4.07
N SER A 152 -2.36 -18.52 -2.92
CA SER A 152 -2.04 -19.07 -1.60
C SER A 152 -2.77 -20.37 -1.32
N ILE A 153 -4.04 -20.48 -1.74
CA ILE A 153 -4.83 -21.72 -1.62
C ILE A 153 -4.18 -22.85 -2.43
N GLY A 154 -3.80 -22.56 -3.69
CA GLY A 154 -3.12 -23.53 -4.55
C GLY A 154 -1.77 -23.98 -3.99
N ALA A 155 -1.00 -23.04 -3.44
CA ALA A 155 0.27 -23.35 -2.77
C ALA A 155 0.07 -24.24 -1.55
N ALA A 156 -0.92 -23.92 -0.71
CA ALA A 156 -1.28 -24.74 0.46
C ALA A 156 -1.73 -26.15 0.05
N HIS A 157 -2.51 -26.28 -1.02
CA HIS A 157 -2.92 -27.57 -1.59
C HIS A 157 -1.77 -28.38 -2.19
N ALA A 158 -0.72 -27.71 -2.67
CA ALA A 158 0.54 -28.33 -3.09
C ALA A 158 1.52 -28.56 -1.91
N GLY A 159 1.11 -28.32 -0.66
CA GLY A 159 1.96 -28.47 0.51
C GLY A 159 3.05 -27.40 0.66
N ARG A 160 2.98 -26.30 -0.10
CA ARG A 160 3.92 -25.17 -0.03
C ARG A 160 3.29 -24.01 0.74
N LEU A 161 3.49 -23.97 2.05
CA LEU A 161 2.95 -22.91 2.92
C LEU A 161 3.70 -21.57 2.77
N ASP A 162 4.98 -21.63 2.42
CA ASP A 162 5.88 -20.47 2.38
C ASP A 162 6.10 -19.89 0.98
N HIS A 163 5.19 -20.10 0.02
CA HIS A 163 5.38 -19.57 -1.33
C HIS A 163 5.49 -18.04 -1.34
N ASN A 164 6.28 -17.50 -2.28
CA ASN A 164 6.38 -16.07 -2.49
C ASN A 164 5.07 -15.49 -3.08
N PRO A 165 4.32 -14.64 -2.36
CA PRO A 165 3.08 -14.06 -2.84
C PRO A 165 3.31 -12.80 -3.70
N SER A 166 4.55 -12.33 -3.82
CA SER A 166 4.90 -11.10 -4.52
C SER A 166 4.37 -11.10 -5.95
N GLN A 167 3.79 -9.98 -6.35
CA GLN A 167 3.38 -9.80 -7.74
C GLN A 167 4.58 -9.81 -8.69
N LEU A 168 5.78 -9.49 -8.20
CA LEU A 168 6.99 -9.45 -9.00
C LEU A 168 7.54 -10.85 -9.31
N LYS A 169 7.12 -11.91 -8.60
CA LYS A 169 7.67 -13.26 -8.75
C LYS A 169 7.60 -13.71 -10.21
N GLY A 170 8.76 -13.99 -10.80
CA GLY A 170 8.89 -14.45 -12.18
C GLY A 170 8.50 -13.45 -13.27
N MET A 171 8.22 -12.18 -12.93
CA MET A 171 8.06 -11.12 -13.92
C MET A 171 9.45 -10.67 -14.40
N THR A 172 9.60 -10.39 -15.69
CA THR A 172 10.84 -9.85 -16.25
C THR A 172 10.93 -8.33 -16.07
N ILE A 173 10.88 -7.87 -14.82
CA ILE A 173 10.98 -6.45 -14.44
C ILE A 173 12.43 -6.09 -14.12
N CYS A 174 12.89 -4.97 -14.66
CA CYS A 174 14.21 -4.41 -14.35
C CYS A 174 14.27 -3.91 -12.91
N GLY A 175 15.27 -4.35 -12.13
CA GLY A 175 15.45 -3.91 -10.75
C GLY A 175 15.65 -2.40 -10.61
N ARG A 176 16.23 -1.73 -11.61
CA ARG A 176 16.59 -0.29 -11.54
C ARG A 176 15.51 0.67 -12.01
N CYS A 177 14.79 0.32 -13.07
CA CYS A 177 13.79 1.21 -13.67
C CYS A 177 12.35 0.69 -13.54
N HIS A 178 12.18 -0.46 -12.91
CA HIS A 178 10.90 -1.14 -12.64
C HIS A 178 10.04 -1.37 -13.90
N THR A 179 10.65 -1.29 -15.08
CA THR A 179 9.97 -1.49 -16.36
C THR A 179 10.01 -2.98 -16.71
N GLY A 180 8.87 -3.53 -17.10
CA GLY A 180 8.78 -4.88 -17.67
C GLY A 180 9.48 -4.93 -19.03
N VAL A 181 10.33 -5.93 -19.23
CA VAL A 181 11.13 -6.10 -20.45
C VAL A 181 11.11 -7.56 -20.90
N PRO A 182 11.29 -7.87 -22.19
CA PRO A 182 11.26 -9.27 -22.65
C PRO A 182 12.44 -10.10 -22.11
N ARG A 183 13.56 -9.44 -21.76
CA ARG A 183 14.77 -10.09 -21.25
C ARG A 183 15.52 -9.21 -20.27
N LEU A 184 16.05 -9.83 -19.23
CA LEU A 184 16.95 -9.21 -18.25
C LEU A 184 18.41 -9.64 -18.50
N ILE A 185 19.34 -8.70 -18.43
CA ILE A 185 20.78 -8.92 -18.45
C ILE A 185 21.24 -9.22 -17.02
N GLY A 186 21.97 -10.33 -16.86
CA GLY A 186 22.39 -10.81 -15.53
C GLY A 186 21.22 -11.10 -14.60
N LYS A 187 20.04 -11.43 -15.15
CA LYS A 187 18.76 -11.55 -14.43
C LYS A 187 18.34 -10.28 -13.67
N HIS A 188 19.00 -9.14 -13.78
CA HIS A 188 18.73 -7.96 -12.92
C HIS A 188 18.25 -6.73 -13.69
N LEU A 189 18.94 -6.39 -14.78
CA LEU A 189 18.77 -5.11 -15.48
C LEU A 189 18.16 -5.28 -16.87
N CYS A 190 17.37 -4.30 -17.32
CA CYS A 190 17.06 -4.18 -18.74
C CYS A 190 18.29 -3.74 -19.54
N ILE A 191 18.24 -3.92 -20.86
CA ILE A 191 19.32 -3.50 -21.77
C ILE A 191 19.67 -2.01 -21.66
N SER A 192 18.68 -1.14 -21.43
CA SER A 192 18.92 0.30 -21.26
C SER A 192 19.69 0.62 -19.98
N CYS A 193 19.29 0.03 -18.85
CA CYS A 193 19.97 0.23 -17.56
C CYS A 193 21.36 -0.40 -17.56
N TYR A 194 21.52 -1.56 -18.19
CA TYR A 194 22.82 -2.20 -18.40
C TYR A 194 23.77 -1.30 -19.21
N ASN A 195 23.29 -0.73 -20.32
CA ASN A 195 24.10 0.18 -21.14
C ASN A 195 24.49 1.44 -20.35
N ARG A 196 23.58 2.03 -19.57
CA ARG A 196 23.90 3.18 -18.70
C ARG A 196 24.95 2.82 -17.65
N ALA A 197 24.89 1.63 -17.06
CA ALA A 197 25.92 1.15 -16.13
C ALA A 197 27.28 1.02 -16.81
N ARG A 198 27.30 0.47 -18.02
CA ARG A 198 28.50 0.37 -18.85
C ARG A 198 29.06 1.74 -19.24
N GLU A 199 28.21 2.72 -19.58
CA GLU A 199 28.64 4.10 -19.86
C GLU A 199 29.33 4.72 -18.64
N LEU A 200 28.81 4.49 -17.43
CA LEU A 200 29.43 4.95 -16.19
C LEU A 200 30.80 4.30 -15.96
N ARG A 201 30.92 2.99 -16.18
CA ARG A 201 32.20 2.27 -16.09
C ARG A 201 33.25 2.78 -17.08
N ILE A 202 32.84 3.09 -18.32
CA ILE A 202 33.75 3.59 -19.37
C ILE A 202 34.03 5.10 -19.19
N GLY A 203 33.19 5.80 -18.44
CA GLY A 203 33.25 7.26 -18.29
C GLY A 203 32.80 8.03 -19.54
N LYS A 204 32.21 7.35 -20.54
CA LYS A 204 31.75 7.96 -21.79
C LYS A 204 30.41 7.36 -22.21
N ASN A 205 29.47 8.24 -22.56
CA ASN A 205 28.20 7.84 -23.16
C ASN A 205 28.35 7.57 -24.66
N SER A 206 27.25 7.16 -25.31
CA SER A 206 27.20 6.93 -26.77
C SER A 206 27.61 8.13 -27.65
N LYS A 207 27.67 9.34 -27.09
CA LYS A 207 28.13 10.57 -27.75
C LYS A 207 29.56 10.98 -27.37
N GLY A 208 30.29 10.15 -26.63
CA GLY A 208 31.65 10.42 -26.16
C GLY A 208 31.74 11.42 -24.99
N THR A 209 30.61 11.81 -24.40
CA THR A 209 30.58 12.75 -23.25
C THR A 209 30.40 12.02 -21.93
N ALA A 210 30.84 12.60 -20.82
CA ALA A 210 30.68 11.98 -19.51
C ALA A 210 29.20 11.75 -19.15
N PRO A 211 28.82 10.55 -18.67
CA PRO A 211 27.44 10.26 -18.28
C PRO A 211 27.04 11.10 -17.06
N ARG A 212 25.89 11.78 -17.13
CA ARG A 212 25.39 12.67 -16.07
C ARG A 212 24.13 12.19 -15.35
N LYS A 213 23.42 11.22 -15.93
CA LYS A 213 22.06 10.85 -15.48
C LYS A 213 22.03 9.67 -14.50
N LEU A 214 23.10 8.89 -14.43
CA LEU A 214 23.17 7.74 -13.56
C LEU A 214 23.95 8.14 -12.31
N ALA A 215 23.38 7.85 -11.14
CA ALA A 215 24.10 7.95 -9.88
C ALA A 215 25.29 6.99 -9.85
N ARG A 216 26.18 7.18 -8.89
CA ARG A 216 27.31 6.26 -8.65
C ARG A 216 26.78 4.85 -8.42
N LEU A 217 27.45 3.88 -9.03
CA LEU A 217 27.16 2.47 -8.83
C LEU A 217 28.06 1.95 -7.72
N ASP A 218 27.45 1.35 -6.72
CA ASP A 218 28.17 0.74 -5.60
C ASP A 218 27.68 -0.69 -5.38
N GLN A 219 28.56 -1.49 -4.79
CA GLN A 219 28.19 -2.80 -4.30
C GLN A 219 27.32 -2.63 -3.06
N ARG A 220 26.15 -3.25 -3.07
CA ARG A 220 25.23 -3.27 -1.93
C ARG A 220 24.83 -4.71 -1.63
N ALA A 221 24.46 -4.94 -0.38
CA ALA A 221 23.92 -6.20 0.10
C ALA A 221 22.63 -5.92 0.89
N ILE A 222 21.66 -6.82 0.79
CA ILE A 222 20.46 -6.83 1.62
C ILE A 222 20.32 -8.20 2.27
N THR A 223 20.07 -8.20 3.57
CA THR A 223 19.73 -9.41 4.34
C THR A 223 18.23 -9.51 4.48
N TYR A 224 17.68 -10.69 4.26
CA TYR A 224 16.25 -10.98 4.28
C TYR A 224 16.00 -12.40 4.77
N ARG A 225 14.81 -12.68 5.28
CA ARG A 225 14.40 -14.03 5.69
C ARG A 225 13.46 -14.62 4.64
N ALA A 226 13.69 -15.85 4.21
CA ALA A 226 12.83 -16.55 3.27
C ALA A 226 12.79 -18.05 3.60
N GLY A 227 11.59 -18.61 3.77
CA GLY A 227 11.41 -20.01 4.16
C GLY A 227 12.05 -20.34 5.51
N GLY A 228 11.94 -19.41 6.47
CA GLY A 228 12.56 -19.55 7.79
C GLY A 228 14.06 -19.24 7.85
N VAL A 229 14.76 -19.22 6.72
CA VAL A 229 16.23 -19.05 6.64
C VAL A 229 16.60 -17.60 6.35
N VAL A 230 17.61 -17.07 7.04
CA VAL A 230 18.21 -15.76 6.75
C VAL A 230 19.17 -15.90 5.57
N LYS A 231 19.00 -15.05 4.55
CA LYS A 231 19.80 -15.01 3.33
C LYS A 231 20.31 -13.59 3.10
N THR A 232 21.46 -13.47 2.44
CA THR A 232 22.01 -12.17 2.02
C THR A 232 22.16 -12.16 0.51
N ARG A 233 21.55 -11.16 -0.15
CA ARG A 233 21.68 -10.91 -1.58
C ARG A 233 22.64 -9.75 -1.80
N THR A 234 23.71 -9.99 -2.54
CA THR A 234 24.72 -8.96 -2.88
C THR A 234 24.72 -8.70 -4.38
N ILE A 235 24.70 -7.43 -4.77
CA ILE A 235 24.80 -7.01 -6.18
C ILE A 235 25.89 -5.94 -6.29
N ALA A 236 26.87 -6.17 -7.17
CA ALA A 236 28.07 -5.34 -7.28
C ALA A 236 27.82 -3.92 -7.84
N GLU A 237 26.81 -3.75 -8.69
CA GLU A 237 26.56 -2.50 -9.41
C GLU A 237 25.10 -2.05 -9.27
N THR A 238 24.78 -1.44 -8.13
CA THR A 238 23.42 -0.93 -7.84
C THR A 238 23.41 0.58 -7.68
N VAL A 239 22.27 1.21 -7.95
CA VAL A 239 22.04 2.63 -7.63
C VAL A 239 21.54 2.79 -6.19
N ASP A 240 20.64 1.92 -5.76
CA ASP A 240 19.96 1.99 -4.46
C ASP A 240 19.66 0.60 -3.90
N THR A 241 19.06 0.57 -2.70
CA THR A 241 18.60 -0.67 -2.04
C THR A 241 17.33 -1.25 -2.69
N ASP A 242 16.51 -0.41 -3.32
CA ASP A 242 15.27 -0.81 -3.99
C ASP A 242 15.55 -1.81 -5.11
N GLU A 243 16.65 -1.63 -5.84
CA GLU A 243 17.15 -2.61 -6.81
C GLU A 243 17.29 -4.02 -6.22
N LEU A 244 17.80 -4.13 -4.99
CA LEU A 244 17.99 -5.41 -4.33
C LEU A 244 16.67 -5.98 -3.84
N ILE A 245 15.78 -5.14 -3.31
CA ILE A 245 14.44 -5.55 -2.85
C ILE A 245 13.64 -6.13 -4.03
N VAL A 246 13.64 -5.45 -5.18
CA VAL A 246 12.96 -5.93 -6.39
C VAL A 246 13.56 -7.24 -6.88
N ALA A 247 14.89 -7.37 -6.86
CA ALA A 247 15.55 -8.62 -7.23
C ALA A 247 15.13 -9.78 -6.31
N VAL A 248 15.12 -9.58 -4.99
CA VAL A 248 14.70 -10.59 -4.01
C VAL A 248 13.21 -10.94 -4.20
N LEU A 249 12.33 -9.95 -4.29
CA LEU A 249 10.89 -10.16 -4.48
C LEU A 249 10.55 -10.92 -5.77
N ARG A 250 11.36 -10.77 -6.82
CA ARG A 250 11.18 -11.42 -8.12
C ARG A 250 11.75 -12.85 -8.15
N ASP A 251 12.95 -13.03 -7.60
CA ASP A 251 13.74 -14.25 -7.78
C ASP A 251 13.56 -15.28 -6.64
N GLU A 252 13.13 -14.86 -5.46
CA GLU A 252 12.99 -15.76 -4.32
C GLU A 252 11.75 -16.66 -4.45
N GLU A 253 11.93 -17.97 -4.17
CA GLU A 253 10.83 -18.94 -4.23
C GLU A 253 9.88 -18.83 -3.05
N CYS A 254 10.45 -18.58 -1.86
CA CYS A 254 9.73 -18.43 -0.62
C CYS A 254 9.38 -16.95 -0.36
N ALA A 255 8.35 -16.68 0.44
CA ALA A 255 7.97 -15.31 0.80
C ALA A 255 9.13 -14.60 1.51
N PRO A 256 9.73 -13.58 0.88
CA PRO A 256 10.80 -12.84 1.53
C PRO A 256 10.21 -11.89 2.56
N GLN A 257 10.85 -11.82 3.72
CA GLN A 257 10.61 -10.86 4.78
C GLN A 257 11.84 -9.98 4.90
N PHE A 258 11.63 -8.68 4.74
CA PHE A 258 12.68 -7.69 4.94
C PHE A 258 12.53 -7.15 6.37
N ALA A 259 13.59 -7.28 7.16
CA ALA A 259 13.69 -6.55 8.42
C ALA A 259 14.42 -5.25 8.10
N TYR A 260 13.80 -4.12 8.46
CA TYR A 260 14.55 -2.87 8.53
C TYR A 260 15.38 -2.94 9.81
N ARG A 261 16.68 -3.20 9.68
CA ARG A 261 17.58 -2.99 10.82
C ARG A 261 17.65 -1.48 11.01
N ALA A 262 17.00 -0.98 12.05
CA ALA A 262 17.17 0.41 12.44
C ALA A 262 18.68 0.68 12.61
N PRO A 263 19.18 1.87 12.23
CA PRO A 263 20.53 2.30 12.59
C PRO A 263 20.76 2.04 14.09
N ALA A 264 21.98 1.67 14.49
CA ALA A 264 22.28 1.40 15.90
C ALA A 264 21.91 2.59 16.84
N ALA A 265 21.92 3.81 16.32
CA ALA A 265 21.48 5.01 17.05
C ALA A 265 19.96 5.07 17.32
N LEU A 266 19.15 4.27 16.62
CA LEU A 266 17.70 4.13 16.79
C LEU A 266 17.33 2.77 17.44
N ASP A 267 18.32 2.01 17.89
CA ASP A 267 18.12 0.70 18.52
C ASP A 267 17.34 0.82 19.84
N TRP A 268 17.49 1.95 20.54
CA TRP A 268 16.72 2.28 21.75
C TRP A 268 15.22 2.47 21.50
N LEU A 269 14.81 2.72 20.25
CA LEU A 269 13.41 2.94 19.87
C LEU A 269 12.66 1.61 19.64
N LEU A 270 13.40 0.51 19.51
CA LEU A 270 12.85 -0.83 19.35
C LEU A 270 12.78 -1.49 20.74
N ASP A 271 11.62 -1.35 21.37
CA ASP A 271 11.27 -1.97 22.64
C ASP A 271 11.47 -3.50 22.56
N GLU A 272 12.25 -4.05 23.49
CA GLU A 272 12.69 -5.47 23.46
C GLU A 272 11.52 -6.44 23.55
N GLU A 273 10.40 -6.02 24.14
CA GLU A 273 9.20 -6.86 24.27
C GLU A 273 8.37 -6.92 22.98
N VAL A 274 8.53 -5.95 22.07
CA VAL A 274 7.69 -5.81 20.85
C VAL A 274 8.44 -6.26 19.59
N TYR A 275 9.76 -6.11 19.56
CA TYR A 275 10.59 -6.42 18.39
C TYR A 275 11.47 -7.65 18.63
N ASP A 276 11.20 -8.74 17.90
CA ASP A 276 12.03 -9.94 17.90
C ASP A 276 13.42 -9.65 17.30
N ARG A 277 14.40 -9.37 18.18
CA ARG A 277 15.80 -9.09 17.82
C ARG A 277 16.55 -10.32 17.27
N SER A 278 15.98 -11.52 17.34
CA SER A 278 16.63 -12.76 16.88
C SER A 278 16.95 -12.76 15.37
N ILE A 279 16.32 -11.88 14.60
CA ILE A 279 16.61 -11.70 13.17
C ILE A 279 17.98 -11.05 12.93
N GLY A 280 18.49 -10.25 13.87
CA GLY A 280 19.74 -9.51 13.75
C GLY A 280 20.98 -10.20 14.36
N ASP A 281 20.78 -10.95 15.45
CA ASP A 281 21.90 -11.46 16.27
C ASP A 281 22.35 -12.89 15.91
N ALA A 282 21.55 -13.63 15.13
CA ALA A 282 21.86 -15.00 14.72
C ALA A 282 22.90 -15.09 13.57
N ILE A 283 23.47 -13.96 13.14
CA ILE A 283 24.58 -13.96 12.18
C ILE A 283 25.87 -14.00 12.99
N GLU A 284 26.37 -15.20 13.28
CA GLU A 284 27.81 -15.39 13.45
C GLU A 284 28.46 -14.99 12.13
N VAL A 285 28.89 -13.73 12.04
CA VAL A 285 29.71 -13.25 10.94
C VAL A 285 31.03 -14.02 11.05
N THR A 286 31.16 -15.14 10.34
CA THR A 286 32.48 -15.72 10.09
C THR A 286 33.32 -14.65 9.42
N ASP A 287 34.31 -14.15 10.14
CA ASP A 287 35.20 -13.06 9.75
C ASP A 287 35.75 -13.29 8.34
N VAL A 288 35.20 -12.57 7.37
CA VAL A 288 35.87 -12.36 6.08
C VAL A 288 36.95 -11.33 6.35
N VAL A 289 38.15 -11.83 6.67
CA VAL A 289 39.38 -11.04 6.80
C VAL A 289 39.64 -10.34 5.46
N ALA A 290 39.12 -9.14 5.31
CA ALA A 290 39.53 -8.22 4.26
C ALA A 290 40.85 -7.59 4.70
N SER A 291 41.91 -7.86 3.94
CA SER A 291 43.22 -7.22 4.09
C SER A 291 43.08 -5.71 3.86
N VAL A 292 43.19 -4.95 4.95
CA VAL A 292 43.28 -3.48 4.92
C VAL A 292 44.66 -3.10 4.38
N PRO A 293 44.79 -2.35 3.27
CA PRO A 293 46.07 -1.76 2.89
C PRO A 293 46.38 -0.54 3.77
N ALA A 294 47.67 -0.44 4.07
CA ALA A 294 48.38 0.54 4.89
C ALA A 294 47.79 1.98 4.96
N THR A 295 47.58 2.41 6.20
CA THR A 295 47.83 3.73 6.79
C THR A 295 47.94 4.93 5.83
N LEU A 296 46.86 5.71 5.74
CA LEU A 296 46.90 7.13 5.38
C LEU A 296 47.11 7.94 6.68
N GLY A 297 48.26 8.60 6.78
CA GLY A 297 48.55 9.53 7.87
C GLY A 297 47.65 10.76 7.78
N VAL A 298 46.76 10.91 8.76
CA VAL A 298 46.01 12.14 9.00
C VAL A 298 46.81 12.92 10.04
N GLU A 299 47.46 14.00 9.62
CA GLU A 299 47.96 15.02 10.54
C GLU A 299 46.75 15.69 11.20
N LEU A 300 46.60 15.49 12.51
CA LEU A 300 45.70 16.29 13.34
C LEU A 300 46.24 17.72 13.39
N ALA A 301 45.47 18.68 12.88
CA ALA A 301 45.70 20.08 13.17
C ALA A 301 45.37 20.37 14.65
N ASP A 302 46.13 21.30 15.24
CA ASP A 302 46.07 21.69 16.64
C ASP A 302 44.65 22.06 17.11
N PRO A 303 44.32 21.82 18.40
CA PRO A 303 43.02 22.14 18.94
C PRO A 303 42.80 23.66 18.92
N VAL A 304 41.89 24.08 18.04
CA VAL A 304 41.40 25.46 17.98
C VAL A 304 40.75 25.80 19.32
N ALA A 305 41.17 26.92 19.90
CA ALA A 305 40.64 27.50 21.11
C ALA A 305 39.10 27.47 21.10
N THR A 306 38.51 27.05 22.22
CA THR A 306 37.07 27.08 22.46
C THR A 306 36.57 28.52 22.38
N VAL A 307 36.17 28.95 21.19
CA VAL A 307 35.37 30.15 21.01
C VAL A 307 33.93 29.71 21.23
N ASP A 308 33.33 30.25 22.29
CA ASP A 308 31.93 30.06 22.65
C ASP A 308 31.05 30.81 21.63
N VAL A 309 30.95 30.24 20.42
CA VAL A 309 30.12 30.76 19.35
C VAL A 309 28.78 30.06 19.44
N ASP A 310 27.74 30.84 19.74
CA ASP A 310 26.36 30.37 19.65
C ASP A 310 26.11 29.82 18.24
N PRO A 311 25.88 28.50 18.08
CA PRO A 311 25.73 27.87 16.78
C PRO A 311 24.52 28.41 16.01
N LEU A 312 23.54 28.99 16.69
CA LEU A 312 22.41 29.65 16.05
C LEU A 312 22.82 30.98 15.42
N GLN A 313 23.68 31.76 16.10
CA GLN A 313 24.18 33.01 15.56
C GLN A 313 25.09 32.78 14.34
N ALA A 314 25.94 31.74 14.38
CA ALA A 314 26.78 31.37 13.24
C ALA A 314 25.96 30.98 12.00
N LEU A 315 24.80 30.34 12.19
CA LEU A 315 23.87 30.01 11.10
C LEU A 315 23.16 31.26 10.56
N LEU A 316 22.75 32.18 11.42
CA LEU A 316 22.13 33.44 11.01
C LEU A 316 23.10 34.31 10.19
N ASP A 317 24.35 34.43 10.66
CA ASP A 317 25.40 35.18 9.96
C ASP A 317 25.71 34.57 8.59
N ALA A 318 25.73 33.23 8.49
CA ALA A 318 25.94 32.54 7.22
C ALA A 318 24.79 32.76 6.22
N VAL A 319 23.55 32.82 6.70
CA VAL A 319 22.37 33.12 5.86
C VAL A 319 22.42 34.57 5.38
N GLU A 320 22.75 35.51 6.26
CA GLU A 320 22.86 36.93 5.91
C GLU A 320 23.99 37.19 4.90
N GLN A 321 25.12 36.48 5.04
CA GLN A 321 26.23 36.52 4.09
C GLN A 321 25.78 36.02 2.70
N LEU A 322 25.01 34.92 2.65
CA LEU A 322 24.46 34.38 1.40
C LEU A 322 23.46 35.32 0.72
N GLU A 323 22.69 36.08 1.49
CA GLU A 323 21.77 37.09 0.97
C GLU A 323 22.50 38.34 0.46
N ARG A 324 23.57 38.78 1.13
CA ARG A 324 24.43 39.88 0.66
C ARG A 324 25.20 39.53 -0.61
N ASP A 325 25.63 38.28 -0.73
CA ASP A 325 26.38 37.79 -1.89
C ASP A 325 25.48 37.43 -3.10
N ALA A 326 24.15 37.50 -2.94
CA ALA A 326 23.22 37.28 -4.03
C ALA A 326 23.27 38.45 -5.04
N PRO A 327 23.66 38.21 -6.31
CA PRO A 327 23.82 39.29 -7.28
C PRO A 327 22.48 39.96 -7.62
N SER A 328 22.45 41.29 -7.59
CA SER A 328 21.26 42.09 -7.94
C SER A 328 20.80 41.83 -9.39
N PRO A 329 19.49 41.72 -9.67
CA PRO A 329 19.00 41.34 -10.98
C PRO A 329 19.04 42.53 -11.96
N THR A 330 20.11 42.63 -12.76
CA THR A 330 20.12 43.48 -13.95
C THR A 330 19.53 42.75 -15.16
N VAL A 331 18.48 43.36 -15.74
CA VAL A 331 17.91 43.24 -17.09
C VAL A 331 17.75 41.82 -17.68
N SER A 332 16.48 41.39 -17.72
CA SER A 332 16.03 40.04 -18.06
C SER A 332 16.24 39.66 -19.53
N SER A 333 17.14 38.70 -19.78
CA SER A 333 17.06 37.86 -20.98
C SER A 333 16.07 36.71 -20.76
N ARG A 334 15.43 36.21 -21.83
CA ARG A 334 14.48 35.06 -21.81
C ARG A 334 15.00 33.79 -21.09
N ARG A 335 16.30 33.70 -20.82
CA ARG A 335 16.90 32.64 -19.99
C ARG A 335 16.63 32.79 -18.49
N ALA A 336 16.51 34.03 -18.00
CA ALA A 336 16.19 34.32 -16.59
C ALA A 336 14.76 33.90 -16.24
N GLU A 337 13.81 34.15 -17.13
CA GLU A 337 12.41 33.73 -16.99
C GLU A 337 12.25 32.20 -16.90
N LYS A 338 13.07 31.45 -17.65
CA LYS A 338 13.10 29.98 -17.60
C LYS A 338 13.78 29.45 -16.33
N ARG A 339 14.66 30.25 -15.70
CA ARG A 339 15.28 29.94 -14.40
C ARG A 339 14.33 30.23 -13.24
N LEU A 340 13.60 31.35 -13.29
CA LEU A 340 12.54 31.69 -12.33
C LEU A 340 11.42 30.64 -12.32
N ARG A 341 11.00 30.13 -13.50
CA ARG A 341 10.04 29.00 -13.57
C ARG A 341 10.56 27.69 -12.98
N ARG A 342 11.89 27.53 -12.83
CA ARG A 342 12.52 26.37 -12.17
C ARG A 342 12.79 26.59 -10.68
N GLN A 343 12.76 27.84 -10.23
CA GLN A 343 12.91 28.22 -8.82
C GLN A 343 11.57 28.45 -8.13
N ALA A 344 10.45 28.45 -8.87
CA ALA A 344 9.13 28.40 -8.26
C ALA A 344 9.03 27.14 -7.38
N PRO A 345 8.69 27.27 -6.08
CA PRO A 345 8.66 26.15 -5.16
C PRO A 345 7.72 25.08 -5.72
N HIS A 346 8.27 23.90 -5.96
CA HIS A 346 7.50 22.75 -6.41
C HIS A 346 6.56 22.35 -5.28
N HIS A 347 5.29 22.76 -5.37
CA HIS A 347 4.23 22.14 -4.59
C HIS A 347 4.11 20.68 -5.03
N VAL A 348 4.75 19.78 -4.28
CA VAL A 348 4.63 18.34 -4.48
C VAL A 348 3.20 17.97 -4.08
N ARG A 349 2.35 17.69 -5.07
CA ARG A 349 1.04 17.08 -4.82
C ARG A 349 1.27 15.63 -4.41
N VAL A 350 1.24 15.39 -3.11
CA VAL A 350 1.31 14.05 -2.53
C VAL A 350 -0.07 13.41 -2.67
N SER A 351 -0.14 12.17 -3.19
CA SER A 351 -1.41 11.46 -3.33
C SER A 351 -2.02 11.15 -1.96
N ASN A 352 -3.35 11.09 -1.84
CA ASN A 352 -4.03 10.75 -0.58
C ASN A 352 -3.57 9.39 -0.02
N VAL A 353 -3.17 8.45 -0.88
CA VAL A 353 -2.63 7.14 -0.49
C VAL A 353 -1.28 7.28 0.21
N THR A 354 -0.41 8.15 -0.31
CA THR A 354 0.91 8.44 0.28
C THR A 354 0.77 9.17 1.62
N VAL A 355 -0.19 10.10 1.74
CA VAL A 355 -0.50 10.77 3.02
C VAL A 355 -0.99 9.76 4.07
N GLN A 356 -1.83 8.80 3.68
CA GLN A 356 -2.34 7.77 4.58
C GLN A 356 -1.24 6.79 5.01
N LEU A 357 -0.34 6.40 4.10
CA LEU A 357 0.83 5.59 4.42
C LEU A 357 1.79 6.31 5.38
N MET A 358 2.03 7.61 5.18
CA MET A 358 2.86 8.43 6.07
C MET A 358 2.22 8.64 7.45
N GLY A 359 0.88 8.73 7.52
CA GLY A 359 0.15 8.78 8.79
C GLY A 359 0.26 7.49 9.61
N ASN A 360 0.19 6.33 8.95
CA ASN A 360 0.28 5.03 9.64
C ASN A 360 1.66 4.73 10.24
N VAL A 361 2.72 5.40 9.76
CA VAL A 361 4.10 5.25 10.27
C VAL A 361 4.53 6.41 11.18
N GLY A 362 3.59 7.27 11.60
CA GLY A 362 3.87 8.39 12.50
C GLY A 362 4.72 9.52 11.89
N ALA A 363 4.91 9.54 10.57
CA ALA A 363 5.72 10.54 9.88
C ALA A 363 4.98 11.87 9.62
N LEU A 364 3.68 11.94 9.98
CA LEU A 364 2.91 13.17 9.98
C LEU A 364 2.57 13.56 11.42
N PRO A 365 2.65 14.86 11.76
CA PRO A 365 2.22 15.32 13.08
C PRO A 365 0.75 14.94 13.31
N PRO A 366 0.35 14.59 14.54
CA PRO A 366 -1.03 14.28 14.85
C PRO A 366 -1.91 15.46 14.42
N ALA A 367 -2.99 15.16 13.70
CA ALA A 367 -3.93 16.19 13.29
C ALA A 367 -4.40 16.96 14.54
N PRO A 368 -4.40 18.31 14.52
CA PRO A 368 -4.85 19.08 15.65
C PRO A 368 -6.27 18.62 16.03
N PRO A 369 -6.57 18.47 17.33
CA PRO A 369 -7.89 18.04 17.76
C PRO A 369 -8.94 18.96 17.13
N VAL A 370 -9.90 18.35 16.44
CA VAL A 370 -11.04 19.07 15.89
C VAL A 370 -11.82 19.59 17.09
N VAL A 371 -11.64 20.88 17.37
CA VAL A 371 -12.44 21.60 18.37
C VAL A 371 -13.85 21.67 17.81
N VAL A 372 -14.70 20.74 18.24
CA VAL A 372 -16.14 20.81 17.99
C VAL A 372 -16.64 22.03 18.75
N PRO A 373 -17.19 23.05 18.08
CA PRO A 373 -17.73 24.21 18.79
C PRO A 373 -18.84 23.73 19.71
N ALA A 374 -18.76 24.11 20.99
CA ALA A 374 -19.77 23.80 21.98
C ALA A 374 -21.15 24.27 21.45
N PRO A 375 -22.22 23.47 21.65
CA PRO A 375 -23.55 23.87 21.23
C PRO A 375 -23.90 25.20 21.89
N ALA A 376 -24.17 26.22 21.07
CA ALA A 376 -24.64 27.51 21.56
C ALA A 376 -25.94 27.28 22.33
N ALA A 377 -25.96 27.72 23.59
CA ALA A 377 -27.16 27.68 24.41
C ALA A 377 -28.29 28.46 23.70
N PRO A 378 -29.53 27.94 23.69
CA PRO A 378 -30.64 28.64 23.06
C PRO A 378 -30.90 29.95 23.79
N SER A 379 -30.68 31.07 23.10
CA SER A 379 -31.10 32.39 23.54
C SER A 379 -32.62 32.51 23.40
N TYR A 380 -33.33 32.26 24.49
CA TYR A 380 -34.73 32.63 24.61
C TYR A 380 -34.83 34.17 24.67
N SER A 381 -35.31 34.77 23.58
CA SER A 381 -35.76 36.16 23.56
C SER A 381 -37.23 36.20 23.98
N PRO A 382 -37.60 36.88 25.09
CA PRO A 382 -38.99 37.09 25.43
C PRO A 382 -39.51 38.30 24.64
N VAL A 383 -40.15 38.07 23.49
CA VAL A 383 -40.94 39.12 22.84
C VAL A 383 -42.31 39.13 23.50
N LEU A 384 -42.47 40.12 24.39
CA LEU A 384 -43.76 40.70 24.76
C LEU A 384 -44.53 41.10 23.50
N MET A 385 -45.74 40.58 23.31
CA MET A 385 -46.78 41.24 22.54
C MET A 385 -48.03 41.32 23.39
N SER A 386 -48.15 42.46 24.04
CA SER A 386 -49.30 42.99 24.75
C SER A 386 -50.21 43.77 23.79
N GLY A 387 -51.52 43.56 23.93
CA GLY A 387 -52.59 44.45 23.44
C GLY A 387 -52.98 44.24 21.97
N GLY A 388 -54.23 44.34 21.54
CA GLY A 388 -55.45 44.79 22.20
C GLY A 388 -56.56 44.94 21.16
N VAL A 389 -57.75 44.49 21.55
CA VAL A 389 -59.12 44.84 21.12
C VAL A 389 -59.31 46.00 20.14
N ALA A 390 -60.16 45.83 19.11
CA ALA A 390 -61.28 46.74 18.82
C ALA A 390 -62.20 46.24 17.66
N PHE A 391 -63.49 46.24 17.99
CA PHE A 391 -64.74 46.22 17.23
C PHE A 391 -64.76 46.60 15.73
N GLY A 392 -65.72 45.98 15.04
CA GLY A 392 -66.29 46.38 13.75
C GLY A 392 -67.25 45.33 13.23
#